data_AF-A0A9D1NIL5-F1
#
_entry.id   AF-A0A9D1NIL5-F1
#
_cell.length_a   1.000
_cell.length_b   1.000
_cell.length_c   1.000
_cell.angle_alpha   90.00
_cell.angle_beta   90.00
_cell.angle_gamma   90.00
#
_symmetry.space_group_name_H-M   'P 1'
#
loop_
_entity.id
_entity.type
_entity.pdbx_description
1 polymer ?
#
loop_
_entity_poly.entity_id
_entity_poly.type
_entity_poly.pdbx_seq_one_letter_code
_entity_poly.pdbx_strand_id
1 'polypeptide(L)'
;MTKEKALESFRKPPLSHNCAQAVAHAVGQDDRVEEFSGCGTGRAPDGLCGALYCAMTLAGNDAAAVSEAFEKKLGYTHCRDLKQKGRVPCPDCVFCAAEILEEKLTAR
;
A
#
# COMPACT_ATOMS: atom_id res chain seq x y z
N MET A 1 0.13 0.37 15.22
CA MET A 1 1.31 1.26 15.11
C MET A 1 1.60 1.60 13.65
N THR A 2 1.71 0.60 12.77
CA THR A 2 1.95 0.83 11.34
C THR A 2 0.79 1.56 10.65
N LYS A 3 -0.45 1.29 11.06
CA LYS A 3 -1.65 2.06 10.62
C LYS A 3 -1.50 3.56 10.82
N GLU A 4 -1.18 3.99 12.04
CA GLU A 4 -1.15 5.40 12.40
C GLU A 4 -0.07 6.12 11.59
N LYS A 5 1.13 5.54 11.51
CA LYS A 5 2.25 6.06 10.71
C LYS A 5 1.92 6.18 9.22
N ALA A 6 1.21 5.19 8.66
CA ALA A 6 0.81 5.22 7.26
C ALA A 6 -0.12 6.41 6.97
N LEU A 7 -1.11 6.63 7.84
CA LEU A 7 -2.08 7.72 7.68
C LEU A 7 -1.53 9.10 8.07
N GLU A 8 -0.49 9.16 8.90
CA GLU A 8 0.20 10.39 9.27
C GLU A 8 1.11 10.91 8.16
N SER A 9 1.69 10.02 7.35
CA SER A 9 2.53 10.42 6.21
C SER A 9 1.73 10.61 4.91
N PHE A 10 0.62 9.90 4.73
CA PHE A 10 -0.17 9.93 3.50
C PHE A 10 -0.82 11.31 3.26
N ARG A 11 -0.36 12.01 2.22
CA ARG A 11 -0.86 13.34 1.77
C ARG A 11 -0.90 14.40 2.86
N LYS A 12 -0.07 14.27 3.90
CA LYS A 12 0.05 15.23 5.01
C LYS A 12 1.46 15.82 5.06
N PRO A 13 1.62 17.14 5.22
CA PRO A 13 2.92 17.76 5.42
C PRO A 13 3.62 17.22 6.69
N PRO A 14 4.97 17.16 6.73
CA PRO A 14 5.90 17.61 5.69
C PRO A 14 6.15 16.57 4.57
N LEU A 15 5.74 15.32 4.77
CA LEU A 15 6.10 14.21 3.88
C LEU A 15 5.27 14.17 2.59
N SER A 16 3.95 14.36 2.71
CA SER A 16 3.00 14.33 1.59
C SER A 16 3.10 13.06 0.73
N HIS A 17 3.32 11.91 1.37
CA HIS A 17 3.52 10.64 0.68
C HIS A 17 2.30 10.22 -0.15
N ASN A 18 2.56 9.61 -1.30
CA ASN A 18 1.54 8.89 -2.06
C ASN A 18 1.15 7.57 -1.35
N CYS A 19 0.21 6.82 -1.93
CA CYS A 19 -0.30 5.59 -1.30
C CYS A 19 0.75 4.49 -1.15
N ALA A 20 1.71 4.38 -2.07
CA ALA A 20 2.79 3.41 -2.02
C ALA A 20 3.87 3.84 -1.01
N GLN A 21 4.31 5.10 -1.10
CA GLN A 21 5.28 5.71 -0.18
C GLN A 21 4.83 5.64 1.28
N ALA A 22 3.54 5.88 1.55
CA ALA A 22 2.98 5.80 2.89
C ALA A 22 3.08 4.39 3.50
N VAL A 23 2.93 3.33 2.68
CA VAL A 23 3.09 1.94 3.13
C VAL A 23 4.54 1.64 3.47
N ALA A 24 5.50 1.98 2.59
CA ALA A 24 6.92 1.78 2.84
C ALA A 24 7.38 2.50 4.12
N HIS A 25 7.01 3.77 4.29
CA HIS A 25 7.30 4.55 5.49
C HIS A 25 6.72 3.91 6.75
N ALA A 26 5.47 3.43 6.68
CA ALA A 26 4.78 2.86 7.83
C ALA A 26 5.48 1.62 8.40
N VAL A 27 6.01 0.76 7.53
CA VAL A 27 6.72 -0.47 7.91
C VAL A 27 8.22 -0.25 8.15
N GLY A 28 8.68 1.01 8.19
CA GLY A 28 10.07 1.37 8.47
C GLY A 28 11.04 1.08 7.33
N GLN A 29 10.55 1.01 6.09
CA GLN A 29 11.36 0.86 4.86
C GLN A 29 11.61 2.26 4.25
N ASP A 30 12.06 3.20 5.08
CA ASP A 30 12.26 4.61 4.73
C ASP A 30 13.27 4.81 3.59
N ASP A 31 14.32 3.98 3.57
CA ASP A 31 15.36 3.94 2.53
C ASP A 31 14.81 3.59 1.14
N ARG A 32 13.63 2.95 1.09
CA ARG A 32 12.97 2.50 -0.15
C ARG A 32 11.79 3.38 -0.56
N VAL A 33 11.43 4.38 0.22
CA VAL A 33 10.25 5.24 -0.05
C VAL A 33 10.32 5.88 -1.44
N GLU A 34 11.48 6.39 -1.84
CA GLU A 34 11.67 7.06 -3.13
C GLU A 34 11.45 6.14 -4.34
N GLU A 35 11.68 4.82 -4.20
CA GLU A 35 11.38 3.82 -5.24
C GLU A 35 9.91 3.89 -5.70
N PHE A 36 9.02 4.33 -4.80
CA PHE A 36 7.58 4.32 -5.00
C PHE A 36 6.97 5.69 -5.35
N SER A 37 7.80 6.72 -5.55
CA SER A 37 7.34 8.09 -5.88
C SER A 37 6.42 8.15 -7.11
N GLY A 38 6.67 7.29 -8.11
CA GLY A 38 5.87 7.18 -9.33
C GLY A 38 4.55 6.40 -9.20
N CYS A 39 4.31 5.69 -8.09
CA CYS A 39 3.20 4.72 -7.96
C CYS A 39 1.87 5.34 -7.49
N GLY A 40 1.81 6.65 -7.29
CA GLY A 40 0.60 7.36 -6.89
C GLY A 40 -0.48 7.39 -7.98
N THR A 41 -1.72 7.65 -7.58
CA THR A 41 -2.86 7.93 -8.49
C THR A 41 -3.13 6.86 -9.56
N GLY A 42 -2.84 5.59 -9.25
CA GLY A 42 -3.06 4.46 -10.17
C GLY A 42 -1.98 4.31 -11.25
N ARG A 43 -0.78 4.86 -11.02
CA ARG A 43 0.38 4.75 -11.92
C ARG A 43 1.35 3.63 -11.54
N ALA A 44 1.02 2.82 -10.54
CA ALA A 44 1.75 1.58 -10.30
C ALA A 44 1.63 0.66 -11.53
N PRO A 45 2.59 -0.27 -11.73
CA PRO A 45 2.54 -1.23 -12.83
C PRO A 45 1.17 -1.91 -12.97
N ASP A 46 0.76 -2.09 -14.22
CA ASP A 46 -0.54 -2.66 -14.62
C ASP A 46 -1.78 -1.92 -14.08
N GLY A 47 -1.62 -0.71 -13.52
CA GLY A 47 -2.71 0.05 -12.92
C GLY A 47 -3.13 -0.45 -11.53
N LEU A 48 -2.29 -1.25 -10.88
CA LEU A 48 -2.49 -1.72 -9.52
C LEU A 48 -2.66 -0.56 -8.52
N CYS A 49 -3.29 -0.85 -7.39
CA CYS A 49 -3.26 0.05 -6.26
C CYS A 49 -1.80 0.25 -5.80
N GLY A 50 -1.33 1.50 -5.72
CA GLY A 50 0.04 1.78 -5.29
C GLY A 50 0.38 1.23 -3.90
N ALA A 51 -0.58 1.24 -2.97
CA ALA A 51 -0.40 0.65 -1.64
C ALA A 51 -0.15 -0.87 -1.72
N LEU A 52 -0.97 -1.58 -2.52
CA LEU A 52 -0.80 -3.02 -2.76
C LEU A 52 0.52 -3.32 -3.47
N TYR A 53 0.84 -2.57 -4.53
CA TYR A 53 2.07 -2.76 -5.29
C TYR A 53 3.32 -2.62 -4.40
N CYS A 54 3.36 -1.60 -3.54
CA CYS A 54 4.42 -1.46 -2.55
C CYS A 54 4.48 -2.67 -1.62
N ALA A 55 3.33 -3.08 -1.05
CA ALA A 55 3.28 -4.22 -0.15
C ALA A 55 3.78 -5.52 -0.79
N MET A 56 3.38 -5.81 -2.02
CA MET A 56 3.87 -6.97 -2.78
C MET A 56 5.39 -6.88 -3.02
N THR A 57 5.88 -5.71 -3.39
CA THR A 57 7.32 -5.48 -3.67
C THR A 57 8.17 -5.71 -2.42
N LEU A 58 7.73 -5.20 -1.26
CA LEU A 58 8.43 -5.36 0.02
C LEU A 58 8.30 -6.79 0.58
N ALA A 59 7.18 -7.46 0.31
CA ALA A 59 6.95 -8.83 0.73
C ALA A 59 7.77 -9.87 -0.07
N GLY A 60 8.27 -9.57 -1.26
CA GLY A 60 9.11 -10.51 -2.02
C GLY A 60 8.38 -11.83 -2.30
N ASN A 61 8.88 -12.95 -1.77
CA ASN A 61 8.29 -14.28 -1.97
C ASN A 61 6.83 -14.39 -1.51
N ASP A 62 6.39 -13.55 -0.57
CA ASP A 62 5.01 -13.54 -0.07
C ASP A 62 4.05 -12.65 -0.89
N ALA A 63 4.51 -12.07 -2.01
CA ALA A 63 3.73 -11.12 -2.81
C ALA A 63 2.35 -11.64 -3.22
N ALA A 64 2.26 -12.92 -3.63
CA ALA A 64 0.99 -13.54 -4.01
C ALA A 64 0.00 -13.59 -2.84
N ALA A 65 0.47 -13.98 -1.65
CA ALA A 65 -0.34 -14.05 -0.44
C ALA A 65 -0.80 -12.66 0.02
N VAL A 66 0.05 -11.62 -0.14
CA VAL A 66 -0.32 -10.23 0.13
C VAL A 66 -1.43 -9.77 -0.80
N SER A 67 -1.31 -10.05 -2.10
CA SER A 67 -2.32 -9.71 -3.11
C SER A 67 -3.66 -10.38 -2.82
N GLU A 68 -3.64 -11.68 -2.54
CA GLU A 68 -4.86 -12.44 -2.20
C GLU A 68 -5.53 -11.92 -0.92
N ALA A 69 -4.75 -11.64 0.13
CA ALA A 69 -5.29 -11.09 1.37
C ALA A 69 -5.90 -9.69 1.16
N PHE A 70 -5.28 -8.85 0.34
CA PHE A 70 -5.77 -7.51 0.02
C PHE A 70 -7.07 -7.57 -0.78
N GLU A 71 -7.12 -8.39 -1.82
CA GLU A 71 -8.31 -8.60 -2.63
C GLU A 71 -9.45 -9.21 -1.82
N LYS A 72 -9.16 -10.17 -0.93
CA LYS A 72 -10.16 -10.73 -0.02
C LYS A 72 -10.78 -9.68 0.91
N LYS A 73 -9.99 -8.69 1.36
CA LYS A 73 -10.48 -7.62 2.25
C LYS A 73 -11.22 -6.51 1.49
N LEU A 74 -10.74 -6.09 0.30
CA LEU A 74 -11.25 -4.90 -0.41
C LEU A 74 -11.99 -5.20 -1.72
N GLY A 75 -12.01 -6.46 -2.16
CA GLY A 75 -12.70 -6.96 -3.34
C GLY A 75 -12.00 -6.71 -4.68
N TYR A 76 -11.00 -5.83 -4.74
CA TYR A 76 -10.32 -5.44 -5.97
C TYR A 76 -8.84 -5.12 -5.72
N THR A 77 -8.01 -5.25 -6.75
CA THR A 77 -6.56 -4.95 -6.71
C THR A 77 -6.17 -3.71 -7.51
N HIS A 78 -6.92 -3.39 -8.56
CA HIS A 78 -6.64 -2.27 -9.45
C HIS A 78 -7.20 -0.96 -8.89
N CYS A 79 -6.42 0.12 -8.99
CA CYS A 79 -6.77 1.42 -8.40
C CYS A 79 -8.13 1.92 -8.93
N ARG A 80 -8.36 1.78 -10.24
CA ARG A 80 -9.60 2.20 -10.89
C ARG A 80 -10.82 1.44 -10.35
N ASP A 81 -10.73 0.12 -10.24
CA ASP A 81 -11.85 -0.70 -9.76
C ASP A 81 -12.16 -0.44 -8.29
N LEU A 82 -11.12 -0.31 -7.45
CA LEU A 82 -11.27 0.09 -6.05
C LEU A 82 -12.05 1.40 -5.92
N LYS A 83 -11.79 2.40 -6.78
CA LYS A 83 -12.48 3.70 -6.70
C LYS A 83 -13.87 3.69 -7.35
N GLN A 84 -14.02 3.04 -8.50
CA GLN A 84 -15.24 3.12 -9.30
C GLN A 84 -16.29 2.09 -8.87
N LYS A 85 -15.87 0.85 -8.65
CA LYS A 85 -16.75 -0.27 -8.30
C LYS A 85 -16.82 -0.47 -6.79
N GLY A 86 -15.66 -0.56 -6.14
CA GLY A 86 -15.56 -0.80 -4.70
C GLY A 86 -15.88 0.41 -3.83
N ARG A 87 -15.84 1.63 -4.40
CA ARG A 87 -15.97 2.90 -3.66
C ARG A 87 -15.03 3.02 -2.46
N VAL A 88 -13.90 2.31 -2.49
CA VAL A 88 -12.93 2.26 -1.40
C VAL A 88 -12.14 3.59 -1.41
N PRO A 89 -11.96 4.28 -0.28
CA PRO A 89 -11.05 5.42 -0.15
C PRO A 89 -9.57 5.01 -0.23
N CYS A 90 -8.67 5.90 -0.65
CA CYS A 90 -7.23 5.59 -0.65
C CYS A 90 -6.64 5.33 0.76
N PRO A 91 -7.04 6.05 1.83
CA PRO A 91 -6.61 5.73 3.19
C PRO A 91 -6.86 4.28 3.59
N ASP A 92 -8.01 3.72 3.22
CA ASP A 92 -8.38 2.34 3.54
C ASP A 92 -7.49 1.34 2.80
N CYS A 93 -7.13 1.63 1.54
CA CYS A 93 -6.16 0.83 0.81
C CYS A 93 -4.76 0.88 1.45
N VAL A 94 -4.32 2.07 1.89
CA VAL A 94 -3.02 2.26 2.57
C VAL A 94 -3.00 1.48 3.86
N PHE A 95 -4.04 1.60 4.68
CA PHE A 95 -4.22 0.88 5.93
C PHE A 95 -4.17 -0.64 5.71
N CYS A 96 -5.01 -1.16 4.81
CA CYS A 96 -5.12 -2.58 4.54
C CYS A 96 -3.79 -3.18 4.05
N ALA A 97 -3.10 -2.50 3.12
CA ALA A 97 -1.82 -2.97 2.59
C ALA A 97 -0.73 -2.97 3.67
N ALA A 98 -0.67 -1.93 4.50
CA ALA A 98 0.35 -1.81 5.54
C ALA A 98 0.17 -2.86 6.65
N GLU A 99 -1.07 -3.15 7.08
CA GLU A 99 -1.34 -4.23 8.04
C GLU A 99 -0.94 -5.60 7.49
N ILE A 100 -1.37 -5.93 6.26
CA ILE A 100 -1.04 -7.22 5.64
C ILE A 100 0.48 -7.38 5.52
N LEU A 101 1.20 -6.32 5.11
CA LEU A 101 2.65 -6.38 5.00
C LEU A 101 3.31 -6.55 6.37
N GLU A 102 2.89 -5.80 7.39
CA GLU A 102 3.42 -5.92 8.76
C GLU A 102 3.25 -7.35 9.30
N GLU A 103 2.09 -7.97 9.09
CA GLU A 103 1.84 -9.38 9.45
C GLU A 103 2.85 -10.32 8.75
N LYS A 104 3.19 -10.06 7.48
CA LYS A 104 4.17 -10.88 6.73
C LYS A 104 5.61 -10.64 7.13
N LEU A 105 5.97 -9.42 7.51
CA LEU A 105 7.32 -9.10 7.96
C LEU A 105 7.60 -9.61 9.37
N THR A 106 6.59 -9.64 10.24
CA THR A 106 6.71 -10.13 11.63
C THR A 106 6.62 -11.65 11.75
N ALA A 107 6.02 -12.35 10.78
CA ALA A 107 5.96 -13.80 10.74
C ALA A 107 7.24 -14.48 10.21
N ARG A 108 8.30 -13.71 9.95
CA ARG A 108 9.62 -14.18 9.48
C ARG A 108 10.61 -14.29 10.62
#